data_AF-A0AAD6UKX9-F1
#
_entry.id   AF-A0AAD6UKX9-F1
#
_cell.length_a   1.000
_cell.length_b   1.000
_cell.length_c   1.000
_cell.angle_alpha   90.00
_cell.angle_beta   90.00
_cell.angle_gamma   90.00
#
_symmetry.space_group_name_H-M   'P 1'
#
loop_
_entity.id
_entity.type
_entity.pdbx_description
1 polymer ?
#
loop_
_entity_poly.entity_id
_entity_poly.type
_entity_poly.pdbx_seq_one_letter_code
_entity_poly.pdbx_strand_id
1 'polypeptide(L)'
;VQVVALSSTGSALATPSGSSRPWVVVVPFALPGETIRVKVYRNARMHSVADLLEITTPNLELRDNSRVQCKYFGTCGGCQYQMLSYEKQLNLKRDVVAK
;
A
#
# COMPACT_ATOMS: atom_id res chain seq x y z
N VAL A 1 -7.91 -0.59 -8.41
CA VAL A 1 -7.24 -1.89 -8.10
C VAL A 1 -7.44 -2.18 -6.63
N GLN A 2 -7.47 -3.47 -6.25
CA GLN A 2 -7.66 -3.86 -4.85
C GLN A 2 -6.33 -4.27 -4.24
N VAL A 3 -6.02 -3.75 -3.06
CA VAL A 3 -4.79 -4.10 -2.34
C VAL A 3 -4.98 -5.43 -1.61
N VAL A 4 -4.08 -6.37 -1.86
CA VAL A 4 -4.12 -7.72 -1.29
C VAL A 4 -3.14 -7.87 -0.12
N ALA A 5 -1.94 -7.33 -0.26
CA ALA A 5 -0.87 -7.50 0.73
C ALA A 5 0.11 -6.31 0.74
N LEU A 6 1.02 -6.29 1.72
CA LEU A 6 2.17 -5.40 1.77
C LEU A 6 3.46 -6.15 1.44
N SER A 7 4.40 -5.48 0.77
CA SER A 7 5.77 -5.95 0.60
C SER A 7 6.57 -5.78 1.90
N SER A 8 7.76 -6.40 1.97
CA SER A 8 8.71 -6.18 3.06
C SER A 8 9.18 -4.72 3.20
N THR A 9 9.09 -3.96 2.11
CA THR A 9 9.41 -2.54 2.04
C THR A 9 8.20 -1.64 2.33
N GLY A 10 7.03 -2.19 2.68
CA GLY A 10 5.84 -1.41 3.02
C GLY A 10 5.06 -0.85 1.85
N SER A 11 5.38 -1.26 0.63
CA SER A 11 4.57 -0.94 -0.55
C SER A 11 3.39 -1.90 -0.65
N ALA A 12 2.23 -1.40 -1.02
CA ALA A 12 1.06 -2.20 -1.30
C ALA A 12 1.21 -2.99 -2.59
N LEU A 13 0.77 -4.24 -2.56
CA LEU A 13 0.63 -5.14 -3.70
C LEU A 13 -0.85 -5.22 -4.04
N ALA A 14 -1.22 -4.60 -5.15
CA ALA A 14 -2.59 -4.55 -5.64
C ALA A 14 -2.78 -5.40 -6.90
N THR A 15 -3.94 -6.02 -7.02
CA THR A 15 -4.33 -6.79 -8.20
C THR A 15 -5.44 -6.04 -8.96
N PRO A 16 -5.34 -5.94 -10.30
CA PRO A 16 -6.41 -5.40 -11.12
C PRO A 16 -7.56 -6.42 -11.25
N SER A 17 -8.78 -5.98 -10.92
CA SER A 17 -10.00 -6.78 -11.10
C SER A 17 -10.22 -7.08 -12.57
N GLY A 18 -10.31 -8.36 -12.94
CA GLY A 18 -10.62 -8.79 -14.31
C GLY A 18 -9.43 -8.99 -15.26
N SER A 19 -8.19 -8.96 -14.77
CA SER A 19 -7.03 -9.34 -15.60
C SER A 19 -6.98 -10.85 -15.80
N SER A 20 -6.93 -11.30 -17.06
CA SER A 20 -6.75 -12.71 -17.44
C SER A 20 -5.33 -13.23 -17.17
N ARG A 21 -4.37 -12.35 -16.93
CA ARG A 21 -2.97 -12.68 -16.59
C ARG A 21 -2.66 -12.24 -15.16
N PRO A 22 -1.85 -13.02 -14.41
CA PRO A 22 -1.37 -12.59 -13.09
C PRO A 22 -0.52 -11.33 -13.26
N TRP A 23 -1.03 -10.21 -12.76
CA TRP A 23 -0.37 -8.91 -12.84
C TRP A 23 -0.48 -8.19 -11.50
N VAL A 24 0.63 -7.65 -11.03
CA VAL A 24 0.71 -6.95 -9.74
C VAL A 24 1.02 -5.48 -9.96
N VAL A 25 0.32 -4.61 -9.25
CA VAL A 25 0.60 -3.18 -9.20
C VAL A 25 1.17 -2.84 -7.84
N VAL A 26 2.40 -2.35 -7.81
CA VAL A 26 3.10 -1.91 -6.60
C VAL A 26 2.80 -0.44 -6.37
N VAL A 27 2.26 -0.11 -5.19
CA VAL A 27 1.76 1.23 -4.88
C VAL A 27 2.21 1.64 -3.47
N PRO A 28 2.81 2.81 -3.26
CA PRO A 28 3.15 3.28 -1.92
C PRO A 28 1.91 3.79 -1.16
N PHE A 29 1.99 3.82 0.17
CA PHE A 29 1.01 4.46 1.07
C PHE A 29 -0.43 3.90 1.08
N ALA A 30 -0.67 2.77 0.42
CA ALA A 30 -1.93 2.04 0.51
C ALA A 30 -1.82 0.83 1.47
N LEU A 31 -2.96 0.35 1.96
CA LEU A 31 -3.04 -0.75 2.93
C LEU A 31 -3.87 -1.93 2.40
N PRO A 32 -3.66 -3.16 2.92
CA PRO A 32 -4.45 -4.33 2.56
C PRO A 32 -5.95 -4.12 2.78
N GLY A 33 -6.77 -4.59 1.84
CA GLY A 33 -8.23 -4.43 1.86
C GLY A 33 -8.73 -3.12 1.26
N GLU A 34 -7.85 -2.20 0.88
CA GLU A 34 -8.24 -0.93 0.26
C GLU A 34 -8.53 -1.07 -1.24
N THR A 35 -9.53 -0.32 -1.72
CA THR A 35 -9.75 -0.09 -3.15
C THR A 35 -9.19 1.28 -3.51
N ILE A 36 -8.23 1.29 -4.42
CA ILE A 36 -7.46 2.50 -4.76
C ILE A 36 -7.46 2.79 -6.27
N ARG A 37 -7.39 4.09 -6.60
CA ARG A 37 -7.10 4.60 -7.94
C ARG A 37 -5.63 4.99 -8.00
N VAL A 38 -4.96 4.58 -9.07
CA VAL A 38 -3.51 4.68 -9.20
C VAL A 38 -3.11 5.17 -10.59
N LYS A 39 -1.98 5.87 -10.68
CA LYS A 39 -1.36 6.28 -11.94
C LYS A 39 -0.11 5.46 -12.18
N VAL A 40 -0.18 4.55 -13.14
CA VAL A 40 1.00 3.76 -13.54
C VAL A 40 2.00 4.68 -14.23
N TYR A 41 3.23 4.71 -13.71
CA TYR A 41 4.33 5.48 -14.32
C TYR A 41 5.43 4.57 -14.85
N ARG A 42 5.49 3.30 -14.41
CA ARG A 42 6.48 2.32 -14.89
C ARG A 42 5.84 0.95 -15.05
N ASN A 43 6.09 0.33 -16.18
CA ASN A 43 5.75 -1.07 -16.44
C ASN A 43 7.03 -1.90 -16.51
N ALA A 44 7.03 -3.06 -15.87
CA ALA A 44 8.09 -4.03 -15.89
C ALA A 44 7.51 -5.41 -16.24
N ARG A 45 8.38 -6.42 -16.32
CA ARG A 45 7.92 -7.79 -16.59
C ARG A 45 7.09 -8.29 -15.41
N MET A 46 5.81 -8.58 -15.67
CA MET A 46 4.82 -9.12 -14.71
C MET A 46 4.35 -8.18 -13.60
N HIS A 47 4.80 -6.92 -13.57
CA HIS A 47 4.33 -5.94 -12.59
C HIS A 47 4.42 -4.51 -13.10
N SER A 48 3.60 -3.64 -12.52
CA SER A 48 3.63 -2.20 -12.71
C SER A 48 3.94 -1.50 -11.40
N VAL A 49 4.60 -0.35 -11.49
CA VAL A 49 4.75 0.58 -10.36
C VAL A 49 3.89 1.80 -10.64
N ALA A 50 3.13 2.20 -9.63
CA ALA A 50 2.15 3.26 -9.75
C ALA A 50 2.14 4.18 -8.53
N ASP A 51 1.78 5.43 -8.76
CA ASP A 51 1.52 6.40 -7.70
C ASP A 51 0.07 6.28 -7.23
N LEU A 52 -0.15 6.46 -5.93
CA LEU A 52 -1.47 6.51 -5.33
C LEU A 52 -2.13 7.86 -5.69
N LEU A 53 -3.27 7.81 -6.39
CA LEU A 53 -4.06 9.01 -6.69
C LEU A 53 -5.14 9.23 -5.63
N GLU A 54 -5.89 8.18 -5.32
CA GLU A 54 -7.08 8.26 -4.47
C GLU A 54 -7.36 6.90 -3.82
N ILE A 55 -7.88 6.93 -2.60
CA ILE A 55 -8.41 5.75 -1.91
C ILE A 55 -9.93 5.82 -1.98
N THR A 56 -10.52 4.98 -2.82
CA THR A 56 -11.98 4.95 -3.04
C THR A 56 -12.70 4.21 -1.91
N THR A 57 -12.09 3.15 -1.38
CA THR A 57 -12.63 2.41 -0.24
C THR A 57 -11.51 2.20 0.78
N PRO A 58 -11.47 3.00 1.86
CA PRO A 58 -10.45 2.85 2.89
C PRO A 58 -10.76 1.65 3.79
N ASN A 59 -9.71 1.03 4.31
CA ASN A 59 -9.83 0.02 5.35
C ASN A 59 -9.84 0.74 6.71
N LEU A 60 -11.03 0.99 7.27
CA LEU A 60 -11.21 1.76 8.50
C LEU A 60 -10.66 1.05 9.75
N GLU A 61 -10.39 -0.25 9.71
CA GLU A 61 -9.77 -0.98 10.82
C GLU A 61 -8.26 -0.70 10.90
N LEU A 62 -7.59 -0.64 9.74
CA LEU A 62 -6.15 -0.43 9.66
C LEU A 62 -5.76 1.04 9.51
N ARG A 63 -6.51 1.80 8.71
CA ARG A 63 -6.17 3.19 8.38
C ARG A 63 -6.75 4.15 9.41
N ASP A 64 -5.86 4.92 10.02
CA ASP A 64 -6.21 6.09 10.81
C ASP A 64 -5.33 7.28 10.42
N ASN A 65 -5.91 8.23 9.70
CA ASN A 65 -5.18 9.40 9.24
C ASN A 65 -4.88 10.40 10.36
N SER A 66 -5.56 10.32 11.52
CA SER A 66 -5.26 11.21 12.66
C SER A 66 -3.88 10.95 13.28
N ARG A 67 -3.31 9.76 13.03
CA ARG A 67 -1.95 9.38 13.46
C ARG A 67 -0.85 9.98 12.58
N VAL A 68 -1.20 10.49 11.40
CA VAL A 68 -0.23 11.11 10.48
C VAL A 68 0.13 12.51 10.98
N GLN A 69 1.26 12.60 11.69
CA GLN A 69 1.76 13.87 12.24
C GLN A 69 2.66 14.63 11.26
N CYS A 70 3.24 13.95 10.27
CA CYS A 70 4.14 14.58 9.31
C CYS A 70 3.36 15.23 8.16
N LYS A 71 3.48 16.55 8.02
CA LYS A 71 2.90 17.31 6.90
C LYS A 71 3.42 16.90 5.50
N TYR A 72 4.56 16.20 5.45
CA TYR A 72 5.15 15.68 4.21
C TYR A 72 4.87 14.19 3.99
N PHE A 73 4.03 13.57 4.81
CA PHE A 73 3.67 12.16 4.61
C PHE A 73 2.98 11.98 3.25
N GLY A 74 3.38 10.95 2.50
CA GLY A 74 2.90 10.71 1.13
C GLY A 74 3.69 11.41 0.03
N THR A 75 4.48 12.45 0.35
CA THR A 75 5.38 13.12 -0.60
C THR A 75 6.85 12.88 -0.30
N CYS A 76 7.19 12.76 1.00
CA CYS A 76 8.51 12.37 1.48
C CYS A 76 8.57 10.85 1.70
N GLY A 77 9.61 10.20 1.16
CA GLY A 77 9.85 8.76 1.32
C GLY A 77 10.34 8.33 2.70
N GLY A 78 10.36 9.22 3.70
CA GLY A 78 10.92 8.96 5.02
C GLY A 78 10.07 8.04 5.90
N CYS A 79 8.74 8.06 5.77
CA CYS A 79 7.84 7.23 6.58
C CYS A 79 6.82 6.50 5.72
N GLN A 80 6.59 5.22 6.01
CA GLN A 80 5.71 4.36 5.21
C GLN A 80 4.35 4.08 5.87
N TYR A 81 4.31 4.06 7.21
CA TYR A 81 3.20 3.47 7.97
C TYR A 81 2.56 4.42 8.99
N GLN A 82 2.69 5.75 8.84
CA GLN A 82 2.17 6.68 9.87
C GLN A 82 0.65 6.55 10.10
N MET A 83 -0.10 6.05 9.12
CA MET A 83 -1.52 5.77 9.23
C MET A 83 -1.88 4.48 10.00
N LEU A 84 -0.89 3.64 10.33
CA LEU A 84 -1.08 2.39 11.08
C LEU A 84 -0.79 2.61 12.57
N SER A 85 -1.51 1.89 13.43
CA SER A 85 -1.14 1.80 14.85
C SER A 85 0.24 1.16 15.01
N TYR A 86 0.95 1.53 16.08
CA TYR A 86 2.29 1.00 16.35
C TYR A 86 2.30 -0.53 16.48
N GLU A 87 1.27 -1.11 17.12
CA GLU A 87 1.10 -2.56 17.22
C GLU A 87 1.02 -3.23 15.84
N LYS A 88 0.27 -2.65 14.90
CA LYS A 88 0.20 -3.21 13.54
C LYS A 88 1.51 -3.04 12.79
N GLN A 89 2.25 -1.95 13.00
CA GLN A 89 3.60 -1.80 12.43
C GLN A 89 4.55 -2.90 12.93
N LEU A 90 4.52 -3.23 14.22
CA LEU A 90 5.33 -4.30 14.79
C LEU A 90 4.94 -5.67 14.23
N ASN A 91 3.63 -5.94 14.11
CA ASN A 91 3.15 -7.19 13.53
C ASN A 91 3.61 -7.34 12.08
N LEU A 92 3.47 -6.29 11.26
CA LEU A 92 3.98 -6.30 9.88
C LEU A 92 5.48 -6.59 9.81
N LYS A 93 6.28 -5.97 10.69
CA LYS A 93 7.72 -6.24 10.76
C LYS A 93 8.03 -7.67 11.17
N ARG A 94 7.28 -8.21 12.14
CA ARG A 94 7.43 -9.60 12.60
C ARG A 94 7.08 -10.58 11.48
N ASP A 95 5.99 -10.35 10.76
CA ASP A 95 5.54 -11.20 9.66
C ASP A 95 6.52 -11.25 8.48
N VAL A 96 7.31 -10.18 8.29
CA VAL A 96 8.38 -10.15 7.29
C VAL A 96 9.55 -11.06 7.68
N VAL A 97 9.86 -11.20 8.98
CA VAL A 97 11.01 -11.98 9.48
C VAL A 97 10.64 -13.42 9.78
N ALA A 98 9.45 -13.66 10.32
CA ALA A 98 9.00 -15.00 10.74
C ALA A 98 8.49 -15.89 9.60
N LYS A 99 8.48 -15.35 8.38
CA LYS A 99 7.93 -15.99 7.18
C LYS A 99 8.73 -17.20 6.71
#